data_AF-A0AAP2RH84-F1
#
_entry.id   AF-A0AAP2RH84-F1
#
_cell.length_a   1.000
_cell.length_b   1.000
_cell.length_c   1.000
_cell.angle_alpha   90.00
_cell.angle_beta   90.00
_cell.angle_gamma   90.00
#
_symmetry.space_group_name_H-M   'P 1'
#
loop_
_entity.id
_entity.type
_entity.pdbx_description
1 polymer ?
#
loop_
_entity_poly.entity_id
_entity_poly.type
_entity_poly.pdbx_seq_one_letter_code
_entity_poly.pdbx_strand_id
1 'polypeptide(L)'
;MAGSLDKNKYEIDMSPGLTVRELLKELSYLAGPGFADSVYDPAGRRLNEYITIFINSKEIRSLAGLDTRLKAGDVVTILPPMAGGLD
;
A
#
# COMPACT_ATOMS: atom_id res chain seq x y z
N MET A 1 -19.45 23.96 -2.43
CA MET A 1 -19.20 22.72 -1.67
C MET A 1 -18.81 21.65 -2.67
N ALA A 2 -17.53 21.54 -2.99
CA ALA A 2 -17.04 20.51 -3.91
C ALA A 2 -16.83 19.23 -3.09
N GLY A 3 -17.56 18.16 -3.42
CA GLY A 3 -17.31 16.85 -2.84
C GLY A 3 -15.88 16.43 -3.17
N SER A 4 -15.10 16.05 -2.16
CA SER A 4 -13.84 15.35 -2.40
C SER A 4 -14.18 14.01 -3.03
N LEU A 5 -13.74 13.81 -4.27
CA LEU A 5 -13.59 12.47 -4.80
C LEU A 5 -12.30 11.91 -4.20
N ASP A 6 -12.42 10.94 -3.31
CA ASP A 6 -11.29 10.14 -2.83
C ASP A 6 -10.78 9.30 -4.01
N LYS A 7 -9.90 9.87 -4.85
CA LYS A 7 -9.37 9.20 -6.05
C LYS A 7 -8.52 7.94 -5.78
N ASN A 8 -8.28 7.60 -4.51
CA ASN A 8 -7.27 6.60 -4.11
C ASN A 8 -7.83 5.44 -3.27
N LYS A 9 -9.13 5.14 -3.35
CA LYS A 9 -9.72 3.98 -2.66
C LYS A 9 -9.84 2.80 -3.62
N TYR A 10 -9.18 1.69 -3.30
CA TYR A 10 -9.30 0.42 -4.00
C TYR A 10 -10.03 -0.59 -3.12
N GLU A 11 -11.02 -1.27 -3.66
CA GLU A 11 -11.64 -2.45 -3.07
C GLU A 11 -11.20 -3.66 -3.90
N ILE A 12 -10.53 -4.62 -3.26
CA ILE A 12 -9.96 -5.78 -3.95
C ILE A 12 -10.47 -7.04 -3.25
N ASP A 13 -11.11 -7.91 -4.03
CA ASP A 13 -11.54 -9.22 -3.56
C ASP A 13 -10.32 -10.17 -3.56
N MET A 14 -9.98 -10.67 -2.39
CA MET A 14 -8.68 -11.29 -2.13
C MET A 14 -8.83 -12.63 -1.42
N SER A 15 -8.05 -13.62 -1.84
CA SER A 15 -8.00 -14.93 -1.18
C SER A 15 -7.56 -14.80 0.28
N PRO A 16 -8.16 -15.56 1.22
CA PRO A 16 -7.83 -15.44 2.62
C PRO A 16 -6.36 -15.80 2.90
N GLY A 17 -5.71 -15.01 3.76
CA GLY A 17 -4.33 -15.28 4.21
C GLY A 17 -3.22 -14.70 3.32
N LEU A 18 -3.55 -13.86 2.35
CA LEU A 18 -2.57 -13.08 1.59
C LEU A 18 -1.77 -12.16 2.52
N THR A 19 -0.54 -11.84 2.11
CA THR A 19 0.33 -10.93 2.84
C THR A 19 0.26 -9.53 2.26
N VAL A 20 0.77 -8.54 3.00
CA VAL A 20 0.93 -7.17 2.49
C VAL A 20 1.74 -7.16 1.17
N ARG A 21 2.75 -8.02 1.04
CA ARG A 21 3.51 -8.19 -0.21
C ARG A 21 2.62 -8.51 -1.40
N GLU A 22 1.78 -9.53 -1.26
CA GLU A 22 0.89 -9.94 -2.34
C GLU A 22 -0.15 -8.86 -2.64
N LEU A 23 -0.68 -8.17 -1.62
CA LEU A 23 -1.57 -7.02 -1.81
C LEU A 23 -0.90 -5.90 -2.64
N LEU A 24 0.32 -5.51 -2.30
CA LEU A 24 1.05 -4.46 -3.02
C LEU A 24 1.38 -4.87 -4.45
N LYS A 25 1.62 -6.16 -4.69
CA LYS A 25 1.83 -6.71 -6.02
C LYS A 25 0.55 -6.62 -6.85
N GLU A 26 -0.60 -7.02 -6.33
CA GLU A 26 -1.90 -6.88 -7.00
C GLU A 26 -2.21 -5.39 -7.29
N LEU A 27 -2.00 -4.51 -6.30
CA LEU A 27 -2.17 -3.06 -6.49
C LEU A 27 -1.23 -2.50 -7.57
N SER A 28 0.00 -3.01 -7.68
CA SER A 28 0.93 -2.58 -8.72
C SER A 28 0.46 -2.94 -10.13
N TYR A 29 -0.25 -4.07 -10.30
CA TYR A 29 -0.87 -4.41 -11.58
C TYR A 29 -2.06 -3.50 -11.91
N LEU A 30 -2.84 -3.10 -10.90
CA LEU A 30 -4.03 -2.25 -11.08
C LEU A 30 -3.70 -0.77 -11.27
N ALA A 31 -2.77 -0.23 -10.48
CA ALA A 31 -2.40 1.18 -10.48
C ALA A 31 -1.28 1.51 -11.49
N GLY A 32 -0.56 0.49 -11.99
CA GLY A 32 0.47 0.64 -13.00
C GLY A 32 1.88 0.92 -12.43
N PRO A 33 2.87 1.08 -13.33
CA PRO A 33 4.30 1.07 -12.97
C PRO A 33 4.72 2.20 -12.02
N GLY A 34 4.06 3.36 -12.06
CA GLY A 34 4.37 4.47 -11.15
C GLY A 34 4.11 4.16 -9.67
N PHE A 35 3.11 3.31 -9.39
CA PHE A 35 2.84 2.85 -8.03
C PHE A 35 3.94 1.91 -7.52
N ALA A 36 4.38 0.97 -8.36
CA ALA A 36 5.44 0.04 -8.01
C ALA A 36 6.74 0.79 -7.66
N ASP A 37 7.12 1.77 -8.49
CA ASP A 37 8.32 2.60 -8.28
C ASP A 37 8.23 3.45 -7.01
N SER A 38 7.02 3.89 -6.64
CA SER A 38 6.79 4.63 -5.40
C SER A 38 6.89 3.74 -4.16
N VAL A 39 6.37 2.51 -4.23
CA VAL A 39 6.20 1.61 -3.07
C VAL A 39 7.44 0.78 -2.78
N TYR A 40 8.16 0.35 -3.80
CA TYR A 40 9.36 -0.47 -3.68
C TYR A 40 10.63 0.38 -3.77
N ASP A 41 11.74 -0.16 -3.26
CA ASP A 41 13.06 0.41 -3.51
C ASP A 41 13.44 0.31 -5.01
N PRO A 42 14.44 1.06 -5.50
CA PRO A 42 14.84 1.04 -6.91
C PRO A 42 15.22 -0.34 -7.47
N ALA A 43 15.64 -1.29 -6.62
CA ALA A 43 15.92 -2.67 -7.00
C ALA A 43 14.66 -3.57 -6.98
N GLY A 44 13.52 -3.07 -6.51
CA GLY A 44 12.24 -3.76 -6.46
C GLY A 44 12.16 -4.88 -5.42
N ARG A 45 13.08 -4.93 -4.44
CA ARG A 45 13.23 -6.09 -3.53
C ARG A 45 12.58 -5.86 -2.16
N ARG A 46 12.50 -4.61 -1.74
CA ARG A 46 12.10 -4.15 -0.40
C ARG A 46 11.12 -3.00 -0.53
N LEU A 47 10.41 -2.74 0.56
CA LEU A 47 9.62 -1.53 0.68
C LEU A 47 10.54 -0.31 0.65
N ASN A 48 10.15 0.73 -0.08
CA ASN A 48 10.78 2.03 -0.03
C ASN A 48 10.80 2.55 1.42
N GLU A 49 11.94 3.07 1.88
CA GLU A 49 12.10 3.57 3.24
C GLU A 49 11.21 4.76 3.57
N TYR A 50 10.77 5.50 2.55
CA TYR A 50 9.91 6.67 2.70
C TYR A 50 8.40 6.34 2.64
N ILE A 51 8.05 5.07 2.44
CA ILE A 51 6.65 4.60 2.47
C ILE A 51 6.29 4.13 3.87
N THR A 52 5.12 4.56 4.35
CA THR A 52 4.54 4.04 5.59
C THR A 52 3.26 3.28 5.30
N ILE A 53 3.12 2.07 5.83
CA ILE A 53 1.93 1.23 5.65
C ILE A 53 1.35 0.86 7.01
N PHE A 54 0.04 1.00 7.14
CA PHE A 54 -0.73 0.63 8.33
C PHE A 54 -1.78 -0.42 7.99
N ILE A 55 -2.04 -1.32 8.95
CA ILE A 55 -3.19 -2.23 8.98
C ILE A 55 -3.98 -1.90 10.24
N ASN A 56 -5.25 -1.47 10.11
CA ASN A 56 -6.11 -1.07 11.23
C ASN A 56 -5.36 -0.15 12.23
N SER A 57 -4.68 0.88 11.72
CA SER A 57 -3.88 1.84 12.50
C SER A 57 -2.58 1.33 13.13
N LYS A 58 -2.15 0.09 12.86
CA LYS A 58 -0.83 -0.44 13.27
C LYS A 58 0.14 -0.47 12.10
N GLU A 59 1.31 0.11 12.30
CA GLU A 59 2.36 0.11 11.27
C GLU A 59 2.89 -1.30 11.03
N ILE A 60 3.04 -1.70 9.75
CA ILE A 60 3.52 -3.04 9.40
C ILE A 60 4.95 -3.31 9.90
N ARG A 61 5.78 -2.27 10.07
CA ARG A 61 7.15 -2.41 10.59
C ARG A 61 7.19 -2.88 12.05
N SER A 62 6.14 -2.59 12.80
CA SER A 62 5.95 -3.10 14.17
C SER A 62 5.27 -4.48 14.21
N LEU A 63 4.90 -5.02 13.04
CA LEU A 63 4.32 -6.36 12.84
C LEU A 63 5.36 -7.28 12.17
N ALA A 64 4.96 -8.02 11.13
CA ALA A 64 5.85 -8.87 10.33
C ALA A 64 6.28 -8.19 9.01
N GLY A 65 6.16 -6.86 8.92
CA GLY A 65 6.47 -6.11 7.70
C GLY A 65 5.59 -6.55 6.53
N LEU A 66 6.23 -6.74 5.37
CA LEU A 66 5.59 -7.21 4.14
C LEU A 66 4.97 -8.61 4.26
N ASP A 67 5.43 -9.42 5.21
CA ASP A 67 4.95 -10.77 5.45
C ASP A 67 3.77 -10.80 6.45
N THR A 68 3.28 -9.63 6.87
CA THR A 68 2.07 -9.54 7.70
C THR A 68 0.87 -10.08 6.92
N ARG A 69 0.20 -11.09 7.49
CA ARG A 69 -1.00 -11.69 6.90
C ARG A 69 -2.21 -10.79 7.12
N LEU A 70 -2.97 -10.58 6.05
CA LEU A 70 -4.21 -9.82 6.03
C LEU A 70 -5.41 -10.75 6.26
N LYS A 71 -6.46 -10.17 6.85
CA LYS A 71 -7.75 -10.81 7.10
C LYS A 71 -8.86 -10.06 6.38
N ALA A 72 -9.97 -10.75 6.16
CA ALA A 72 -11.18 -10.13 5.64
C ALA A 72 -11.60 -8.96 6.54
N GLY A 73 -11.84 -7.80 5.94
CA GLY A 73 -12.20 -6.57 6.64
C GLY A 73 -11.03 -5.73 7.16
N ASP A 74 -9.77 -6.16 6.98
CA ASP A 74 -8.62 -5.32 7.31
C ASP A 74 -8.57 -4.09 6.40
N VAL A 75 -8.37 -2.92 7.00
CA VAL A 75 -8.13 -1.68 6.26
C VAL A 75 -6.63 -1.43 6.17
N VAL A 76 -6.12 -1.40 4.95
CA VAL A 76 -4.71 -1.09 4.67
C VAL A 76 -4.58 0.36 4.20
N THR A 77 -3.79 1.14 4.93
CA THR A 77 -3.47 2.53 4.56
C THR A 77 -2.03 2.57 4.06
N ILE A 78 -1.83 3.06 2.84
CA ILE A 78 -0.51 3.27 2.25
C ILE A 78 -0.29 4.78 2.18
N LEU A 79 0.68 5.27 2.94
CA LEU A 79 1.10 6.66 2.89
C LEU A 79 2.33 6.74 1.99
N PRO A 80 2.21 7.34 0.78
CA PRO A 80 3.38 7.65 -0.03
C PRO A 80 4.34 8.53 0.76
N PRO A 81 5.65 8.55 0.41
CA PRO A 81 6.49 9.69 0.79
C PRO A 81 5.69 10.94 0.50
N MET A 82 5.58 11.86 1.46
CA MET A 82 5.00 13.16 1.16
C MET A 82 5.80 13.77 0.02
N ALA A 83 5.28 13.63 -1.19
CA ALA A 83 5.69 14.45 -2.31
C ALA A 83 5.27 15.86 -1.87
N GLY A 84 6.23 16.65 -1.39
CA GLY A 84 6.06 18.09 -1.38
C GLY A 84 5.59 18.46 -2.78
N GLY A 85 4.40 19.06 -2.85
CA GLY A 85 3.72 19.33 -4.11
C GLY A 85 4.68 19.98 -5.10
N LEU A 86 4.93 19.28 -6.19
CA LEU A 86 5.41 19.83 -7.45
C LEU A 86 4.58 19.17 -8.55
N ASP A 87 3.26 19.36 -8.46
CA ASP A 87 2.40 19.84 -9.56
C ASP A 87 1.05 20.30 -9.00
#